data_AF-A0A4Q7NX16-F1
#
_entry.id   AF-A0A4Q7NX16-F1
#
_cell.length_a   1.000
_cell.length_b   1.000
_cell.length_c   1.000
_cell.angle_alpha   90.00
_cell.angle_beta   90.00
_cell.angle_gamma   90.00
#
_symmetry.space_group_name_H-M   'P 1'
#
loop_
_entity.id
_entity.type
_entity.pdbx_description
1 polymer ?
#
loop_
_entity_poly.entity_id
_entity_poly.type
_entity_poly.pdbx_seq_one_letter_code
_entity_poly.pdbx_strand_id
1 'polypeptide(L)'
;MRVLGFPLRLTPWLPVVLVALAQGRPVEAQVAFVVGGVLAILVHELGHALAARAAGARDIRIELVALGGVTSYEGAPRSRLARIGIAVAGPATGVALGLPLLAVQRSSAVTGSTVDVLDALVFVTLGWAVLNLLPVRPFDGGHVLESVLPGDEGRRARLAGAVSVVLALAVVAWAWERGLSWTAGVFLVVAALNLGPFLARGGQVRQSPEQRTTAVLRDVVSGQLAAARERAATGRCDAVVAPLLALAEGAAPDEPLARLEALVEARPDPLRRAYLLVGCVVARRFARAAEVVAAGPLPAGLPTWAVGAVRAGGRPADAALVGQAALAASPDPALAHATARAWGAAGEPQRAYDALAYARALGWADLAGAAVDPDLAEVRALPAWGALFAQQPPRNRG
;
A
#
# COMPACT_ATOMS: atom_id res chain seq x y z
N MET A 1 16.61 -18.29 -5.86
CA MET A 1 16.97 -18.16 -7.30
C MET A 1 16.49 -16.79 -7.80
N ARG A 2 17.01 -16.27 -8.92
CA ARG A 2 16.49 -15.05 -9.57
C ARG A 2 16.13 -15.33 -11.03
N VAL A 3 15.04 -14.74 -11.52
CA VAL A 3 14.62 -14.81 -12.93
C VAL A 3 14.26 -13.40 -13.38
N LEU A 4 14.87 -12.90 -14.47
CA LEU A 4 14.71 -11.53 -14.98
C LEU A 4 14.89 -10.42 -13.91
N GLY A 5 15.74 -10.68 -12.91
CA GLY A 5 16.02 -9.77 -11.79
C GLY A 5 15.08 -9.93 -10.58
N PHE A 6 14.04 -10.75 -10.67
CA PHE A 6 13.09 -10.99 -9.58
C PHE A 6 13.51 -12.20 -8.73
N PRO A 7 13.49 -12.11 -7.38
CA PRO A 7 13.62 -13.26 -6.51
C PRO A 7 12.50 -14.28 -6.77
N LEU A 8 12.89 -15.53 -7.00
CA LEU A 8 12.00 -16.66 -7.23
C LEU A 8 12.17 -17.70 -6.12
N ARG A 9 11.04 -18.12 -5.54
CA ARG A 9 10.94 -19.26 -4.63
C ARG A 9 9.97 -20.29 -5.21
N LEU A 10 10.42 -21.53 -5.35
CA LEU A 10 9.59 -22.67 -5.74
C LEU A 10 9.34 -23.53 -4.50
N THR A 11 8.07 -23.73 -4.16
CA THR A 11 7.71 -24.68 -3.11
C THR A 11 7.70 -26.12 -3.66
N PRO A 12 8.04 -27.12 -2.83
CA PRO A 12 8.06 -28.52 -3.28
C PRO A 12 6.66 -29.05 -3.63
N TRP A 13 5.60 -28.38 -3.19
CA TRP A 13 4.22 -28.83 -3.35
C TRP A 13 3.67 -28.62 -4.76
N LEU A 14 4.16 -27.61 -5.50
CA LEU A 14 3.63 -27.33 -6.84
C LEU A 14 3.84 -28.53 -7.80
N PRO A 15 5.05 -29.09 -7.96
CA PRO A 15 5.24 -30.28 -8.80
C PRO A 15 4.39 -31.47 -8.34
N VAL A 16 4.21 -31.66 -7.03
CA VAL A 16 3.39 -32.76 -6.47
C VAL A 16 1.93 -32.63 -6.89
N VAL A 17 1.35 -31.43 -6.77
CA VAL A 17 -0.03 -31.17 -7.20
C VAL A 17 -0.17 -31.35 -8.71
N LEU A 18 0.80 -30.87 -9.51
CA LEU A 18 0.75 -31.04 -10.96
C LEU A 18 0.83 -32.50 -11.39
N VAL A 19 1.66 -33.32 -10.73
CA VAL A 19 1.69 -34.78 -10.96
C VAL A 19 0.35 -35.42 -10.63
N ALA A 20 -0.29 -35.02 -9.52
CA ALA A 20 -1.61 -35.52 -9.15
C ALA A 20 -2.70 -35.13 -10.17
N LEU A 21 -2.63 -33.91 -10.71
CA LEU A 21 -3.57 -33.44 -11.75
C LEU A 21 -3.31 -34.04 -13.14
N ALA A 22 -2.10 -34.52 -13.39
CA ALA A 22 -1.73 -35.15 -14.65
C ALA A 22 -2.17 -36.62 -14.74
N GLN A 23 -2.61 -37.23 -13.64
CA GLN A 23 -2.99 -38.64 -13.62
C GLN A 23 -4.06 -38.98 -14.68
N GLY A 24 -3.96 -40.17 -15.27
CA GLY A 24 -4.85 -40.62 -16.35
C GLY A 24 -4.44 -40.17 -17.75
N ARG A 25 -3.40 -39.33 -17.90
CA ARG A 25 -2.80 -38.99 -19.20
C ARG A 25 -1.70 -39.99 -19.59
N PRO A 26 -1.36 -40.15 -20.88
CA PRO A 26 -0.12 -40.81 -21.30
C PRO A 26 1.12 -40.19 -20.66
N VAL A 27 2.19 -40.98 -20.47
CA VAL A 27 3.39 -40.54 -19.71
C VAL A 27 4.01 -39.27 -20.31
N GLU A 28 4.10 -39.17 -21.63
CA GLU A 28 4.64 -38.01 -22.34
C GLU A 28 3.81 -36.76 -22.06
N ALA A 29 2.48 -36.90 -22.07
CA ALA A 29 1.54 -35.82 -21.75
C ALA A 29 1.56 -35.46 -20.25
N GLN A 30 1.84 -36.42 -19.36
CA GLN A 30 2.06 -36.13 -17.95
C GLN A 30 3.30 -35.28 -17.74
N VAL A 31 4.43 -35.66 -18.34
CA VAL A 31 5.68 -34.88 -18.27
C VAL A 31 5.46 -33.48 -18.85
N ALA A 32 4.79 -33.38 -20.01
CA ALA A 32 4.44 -32.11 -20.62
C ALA A 32 3.54 -31.25 -19.72
N PHE A 33 2.53 -31.84 -19.07
CA PHE A 33 1.64 -31.15 -18.14
C PHE A 33 2.40 -30.61 -16.92
N VAL A 34 3.29 -31.40 -16.33
CA VAL A 34 4.03 -31.02 -15.12
C VAL A 34 5.08 -29.95 -15.44
N VAL A 35 5.96 -30.22 -16.42
CA VAL A 35 7.05 -29.30 -16.79
C VAL A 35 6.47 -28.04 -17.44
N GLY A 36 5.57 -28.21 -18.41
CA GLY A 36 4.87 -27.12 -19.06
C GLY A 36 4.02 -26.31 -18.08
N GLY A 37 3.39 -26.96 -17.10
CA GLY A 37 2.61 -26.29 -16.05
C GLY A 37 3.46 -25.39 -15.16
N VAL A 38 4.62 -25.88 -14.67
CA VAL A 38 5.55 -25.06 -13.89
C VAL A 38 6.03 -23.85 -14.69
N LEU A 39 6.40 -24.06 -15.96
CA LEU A 39 6.85 -22.99 -16.85
C LEU A 39 5.74 -21.99 -17.17
N ALA A 40 4.52 -22.46 -17.43
CA ALA A 40 3.37 -21.62 -17.72
C ALA A 40 3.02 -20.72 -16.52
N ILE A 41 2.98 -21.29 -15.31
CA ILE A 41 2.75 -20.51 -14.08
C ILE A 41 3.90 -19.50 -13.88
N LEU A 42 5.16 -19.90 -14.07
CA LEU A 42 6.29 -18.97 -13.95
C LEU A 42 6.17 -17.79 -14.94
N VAL A 43 5.86 -18.07 -16.21
CA VAL A 43 5.71 -17.04 -17.23
C VAL A 43 4.51 -16.13 -16.93
N HIS A 44 3.40 -16.69 -16.43
CA HIS A 44 2.24 -15.95 -15.95
C HIS A 44 2.62 -14.96 -14.84
N GLU A 45 3.31 -15.43 -13.80
CA GLU A 45 3.78 -14.57 -12.71
C GLU A 45 4.80 -13.52 -13.17
N LEU A 46 5.67 -13.86 -14.12
CA LEU A 46 6.57 -12.89 -14.73
C LEU A 46 5.81 -11.78 -15.46
N GLY A 47 4.69 -12.10 -16.11
CA GLY A 47 3.78 -11.11 -16.69
C GLY A 47 3.32 -10.08 -15.66
N HIS A 48 2.82 -10.55 -14.52
CA HIS A 48 2.44 -9.67 -13.40
C HIS A 48 3.62 -8.86 -12.86
N ALA A 49 4.77 -9.50 -12.63
CA ALA A 49 5.95 -8.86 -12.07
C ALA A 49 6.49 -7.74 -12.98
N LEU A 50 6.52 -7.97 -14.30
CA LEU A 50 6.93 -6.97 -15.28
C LEU A 50 5.97 -5.79 -15.34
N ALA A 51 4.66 -6.06 -15.36
CA ALA A 51 3.64 -5.02 -15.34
C ALA A 51 3.67 -4.21 -14.03
N ALA A 52 3.88 -4.86 -12.89
CA ALA A 52 4.00 -4.22 -11.59
C ALA A 52 5.24 -3.31 -11.52
N ARG A 53 6.37 -3.77 -12.06
CA ARG A 53 7.59 -2.96 -12.17
C ARG A 53 7.38 -1.73 -13.05
N ALA A 54 6.72 -1.90 -14.20
CA ALA A 54 6.37 -0.78 -15.08
C ALA A 54 5.40 0.23 -14.43
N ALA A 55 4.55 -0.25 -13.53
CA ALA A 55 3.65 0.57 -12.73
C ALA A 55 4.32 1.23 -11.49
N GLY A 56 5.63 1.04 -11.29
CA GLY A 56 6.41 1.67 -10.21
C GLY A 56 6.43 0.90 -8.88
N ALA A 57 5.97 -0.35 -8.85
CA ALA A 57 6.05 -1.19 -7.66
C ALA A 57 7.51 -1.55 -7.31
N ARG A 58 7.78 -1.75 -6.02
CA ARG A 58 9.11 -2.11 -5.48
C ARG A 58 9.08 -3.46 -4.79
N ASP A 59 10.24 -4.02 -4.49
CA ASP A 59 10.40 -5.28 -3.75
C ASP A 59 9.56 -6.45 -4.29
N ILE A 60 9.52 -6.56 -5.62
CA ILE A 60 8.73 -7.55 -6.35
C ILE A 60 9.34 -8.95 -6.16
N ARG A 61 8.56 -9.90 -5.66
CA ARG A 61 8.94 -11.29 -5.36
C ARG A 61 7.93 -12.26 -5.96
N ILE A 62 8.42 -13.34 -6.55
CA ILE A 62 7.60 -14.40 -7.15
C ILE A 62 7.74 -15.68 -6.32
N GLU A 63 6.62 -16.24 -5.90
CA GLU A 63 6.56 -17.52 -5.20
C GLU A 63 5.61 -18.48 -5.93
N LEU A 64 6.12 -19.66 -6.27
CA LEU A 64 5.35 -20.73 -6.89
C LEU A 64 4.88 -21.71 -5.80
N VAL A 65 3.58 -21.72 -5.55
CA VAL A 65 2.91 -22.42 -4.45
C VAL A 65 2.08 -23.60 -4.97
N ALA A 66 1.59 -24.46 -4.08
CA ALA A 66 0.86 -25.68 -4.44
C ALA A 66 -0.29 -25.48 -5.45
N LEU A 67 -0.99 -24.35 -5.36
CA LEU A 67 -2.17 -24.03 -6.19
C LEU A 67 -1.91 -22.96 -7.25
N GLY A 68 -0.65 -22.66 -7.61
CA GLY A 68 -0.32 -21.68 -8.66
C GLY A 68 0.92 -20.85 -8.34
N GLY A 69 0.84 -19.56 -8.62
CA GLY A 69 1.87 -18.57 -8.32
C GLY A 69 1.32 -17.39 -7.54
N VAL A 70 2.21 -16.68 -6.86
CA VAL A 70 1.91 -15.42 -6.18
C VAL A 70 3.03 -14.44 -6.49
N THR A 71 2.66 -13.33 -7.13
CA THR A 71 3.52 -12.15 -7.27
C THR A 71 3.19 -11.14 -6.18
N SER A 72 4.15 -10.88 -5.30
CA SER A 72 4.03 -9.91 -4.21
C SER A 72 4.95 -8.72 -4.45
N TYR A 73 4.54 -7.53 -4.02
CA TYR A 73 5.30 -6.29 -4.19
C TYR A 73 4.87 -5.23 -3.17
N GLU A 74 5.75 -4.26 -2.94
CA GLU A 74 5.51 -3.10 -2.08
C GLU A 74 5.17 -1.84 -2.91
N GLY A 75 4.32 -0.98 -2.35
CA GLY A 75 3.83 0.21 -3.03
C GLY A 75 2.75 -0.10 -4.07
N ALA A 76 1.52 -0.36 -3.59
CA ALA A 76 0.39 -0.68 -4.45
C ALA A 76 0.18 0.38 -5.55
N PRO A 77 -0.09 -0.02 -6.82
CA PRO A 77 -0.38 0.91 -7.90
C PRO A 77 -1.59 1.78 -7.52
N ARG A 78 -1.41 3.10 -7.52
CA ARG A 78 -2.45 4.06 -7.08
C ARG A 78 -3.63 4.08 -8.05
N SER A 79 -3.37 3.96 -9.36
CA SER A 79 -4.43 4.02 -10.37
C SER A 79 -5.16 2.67 -10.54
N ARG A 80 -6.47 2.72 -10.80
CA ARG A 80 -7.29 1.53 -11.10
C ARG A 80 -6.82 0.84 -12.38
N LEU A 81 -6.46 1.64 -13.39
CA LEU A 81 -5.97 1.13 -14.67
C LEU A 81 -4.65 0.37 -14.52
N ALA A 82 -3.74 0.81 -13.66
CA ALA A 82 -2.51 0.06 -13.40
C ALA A 82 -2.79 -1.30 -12.75
N ARG A 83 -3.74 -1.38 -11.81
CA ARG A 83 -4.14 -2.67 -11.20
C ARG A 83 -4.79 -3.61 -12.22
N ILE A 84 -5.63 -3.09 -13.11
CA ILE A 84 -6.22 -3.86 -14.20
C ILE A 84 -5.12 -4.36 -15.15
N GLY A 85 -4.20 -3.48 -15.54
CA GLY A 85 -3.08 -3.83 -16.41
C GLY A 85 -2.20 -4.93 -15.83
N ILE A 86 -1.92 -4.87 -14.52
CA ILE A 86 -1.17 -5.93 -13.83
C ILE A 86 -1.96 -7.23 -13.82
N ALA A 87 -3.24 -7.21 -13.43
CA ALA A 87 -4.07 -8.41 -13.39
C ALA A 87 -4.21 -9.08 -14.77
N VAL A 88 -4.32 -8.31 -15.84
CA VAL A 88 -4.43 -8.86 -17.21
C VAL A 88 -3.08 -9.35 -17.75
N ALA A 89 -1.95 -8.82 -17.25
CA ALA A 89 -0.64 -9.14 -17.78
C ALA A 89 -0.28 -10.63 -17.67
N GLY A 90 -0.60 -11.30 -16.56
CA GLY A 90 -0.38 -12.73 -16.40
C GLY A 90 -1.13 -13.56 -17.44
N PRO A 91 -2.48 -13.51 -17.48
CA PRO A 91 -3.29 -14.24 -18.46
C PRO A 91 -2.91 -13.93 -19.91
N ALA A 92 -2.53 -12.68 -20.21
CA ALA A 92 -2.08 -12.31 -21.56
C ALA A 92 -0.85 -13.11 -22.02
N THR A 93 0.08 -13.45 -21.11
CA THR A 93 1.22 -14.31 -21.45
C THR A 93 0.77 -15.74 -21.77
N GLY A 94 -0.18 -16.30 -21.01
CA GLY A 94 -0.73 -17.63 -21.27
C GLY A 94 -1.49 -17.71 -22.60
N VAL A 95 -2.24 -16.66 -22.96
CA VAL A 95 -2.86 -16.54 -24.29
C VAL A 95 -1.81 -16.45 -25.40
N ALA A 96 -0.78 -15.62 -25.23
CA ALA A 96 0.28 -15.44 -26.21
C ALA A 96 1.06 -16.74 -26.49
N LEU A 97 1.27 -17.57 -25.47
CA LEU A 97 1.90 -18.89 -25.63
C LEU A 97 0.93 -19.96 -26.13
N GLY A 98 -0.32 -19.91 -25.68
CA GLY A 98 -1.30 -20.97 -25.93
C GLY A 98 -1.93 -20.93 -27.31
N LEU A 99 -2.14 -19.75 -27.91
CA LEU A 99 -2.73 -19.65 -29.25
C LEU A 99 -1.87 -20.31 -30.34
N PRO A 100 -0.54 -20.11 -30.40
CA PRO A 100 0.31 -20.84 -31.32
C PRO A 100 0.27 -22.36 -31.11
N LEU A 101 0.29 -22.81 -29.85
CA LEU A 101 0.21 -24.25 -29.53
C LEU A 101 -1.12 -24.85 -29.99
N LEU A 102 -2.23 -24.13 -29.80
CA LEU A 102 -3.55 -24.52 -30.28
C LEU A 102 -3.58 -24.60 -31.80
N ALA A 103 -2.98 -23.63 -32.51
CA ALA A 103 -2.90 -23.66 -33.97
C ALA A 103 -2.14 -24.88 -34.49
N VAL A 104 -1.02 -25.22 -33.86
CA VAL A 104 -0.24 -26.44 -34.19
C VAL A 104 -1.06 -27.69 -33.90
N GLN A 105 -1.71 -27.77 -32.74
CA GLN A 105 -2.55 -28.89 -32.36
C GLN A 105 -3.70 -29.14 -33.35
N ARG A 106 -4.33 -28.07 -33.86
CA ARG A 106 -5.44 -28.16 -34.81
C ARG A 106 -5.00 -28.42 -36.25
N SER A 107 -3.69 -28.45 -36.51
CA SER A 107 -3.17 -28.78 -37.84
C SER A 107 -3.24 -30.29 -38.09
N SER A 108 -3.51 -30.67 -39.34
CA SER A 108 -3.54 -32.09 -39.76
C SER A 108 -2.16 -32.78 -39.69
N ALA A 109 -1.10 -32.03 -39.36
CA ALA A 109 0.27 -32.51 -39.30
C ALA A 109 0.61 -33.24 -37.98
N VAL A 110 -0.25 -33.13 -36.96
CA VAL A 110 -0.03 -33.74 -35.65
C VAL A 110 -0.93 -34.97 -35.49
N THR A 111 -0.32 -36.11 -35.18
CA THR A 111 -1.02 -37.37 -34.92
C THR A 111 -0.40 -38.13 -33.74
N GLY A 112 -1.10 -39.14 -33.24
CA GLY A 112 -0.62 -40.00 -32.15
C GLY A 112 -0.44 -39.26 -30.83
N SER A 113 0.52 -39.72 -30.02
CA SER A 113 0.79 -39.22 -28.67
C SER A 113 1.20 -37.74 -28.61
N THR A 114 1.63 -37.16 -29.73
CA THR A 114 1.92 -35.71 -29.82
C THR A 114 0.68 -34.85 -29.60
N VAL A 115 -0.51 -35.36 -29.95
CA VAL A 115 -1.79 -34.68 -29.70
C VAL A 115 -2.01 -34.53 -28.19
N ASP A 116 -1.81 -35.60 -27.42
CA ASP A 116 -1.99 -35.59 -25.96
C ASP A 116 -1.01 -34.63 -25.26
N VAL A 117 0.22 -34.54 -25.76
CA VAL A 117 1.24 -33.58 -25.31
C VAL A 117 0.80 -32.15 -25.58
N LEU A 118 0.34 -31.86 -26.80
CA LEU A 118 -0.14 -30.53 -27.14
C LEU A 118 -1.42 -30.18 -26.37
N ASP A 119 -2.33 -31.12 -26.14
CA ASP A 119 -3.51 -30.94 -25.28
C ASP A 119 -3.13 -30.53 -23.87
N ALA A 120 -2.12 -31.20 -23.28
CA ALA A 120 -1.59 -30.83 -21.98
C ALA A 120 -1.03 -29.40 -21.98
N LEU A 121 -0.19 -29.06 -22.97
CA LEU A 121 0.45 -27.74 -23.07
C LEU A 121 -0.56 -26.62 -23.32
N VAL A 122 -1.50 -26.81 -24.26
CA VAL A 122 -2.58 -25.85 -24.56
C VAL A 122 -3.44 -25.62 -23.33
N PHE A 123 -3.75 -26.66 -22.56
CA PHE A 123 -4.54 -26.51 -21.35
C PHE A 123 -3.82 -25.68 -20.27
N VAL A 124 -2.54 -26.00 -19.98
CA VAL A 124 -1.79 -25.27 -18.93
C VAL A 124 -1.42 -23.84 -19.33
N THR A 125 -1.40 -23.49 -20.63
CA THR A 125 -1.18 -22.11 -21.07
C THR A 125 -2.50 -21.37 -21.31
N LEU A 126 -3.32 -21.83 -22.26
CA LEU A 126 -4.53 -21.13 -22.69
C LEU A 126 -5.70 -21.41 -21.74
N GLY A 127 -5.89 -22.67 -21.34
CA GLY A 127 -6.96 -23.08 -20.44
C GLY A 127 -6.87 -22.37 -19.09
N TRP A 128 -5.70 -22.38 -18.47
CA TRP A 128 -5.46 -21.63 -17.23
C TRP A 128 -5.53 -20.11 -17.40
N ALA A 129 -5.13 -19.54 -18.54
CA ALA A 129 -5.31 -18.11 -18.79
C ALA A 129 -6.80 -17.73 -18.83
N VAL A 130 -7.64 -18.53 -19.52
CA VAL A 130 -9.09 -18.33 -19.56
C VAL A 130 -9.70 -18.46 -18.16
N LEU A 131 -9.30 -19.47 -17.39
CA LEU A 131 -9.74 -19.63 -16.00
C LEU A 131 -9.34 -18.44 -15.13
N ASN A 132 -8.11 -17.93 -15.30
CA ASN A 132 -7.65 -16.77 -14.56
C ASN A 132 -8.40 -15.48 -14.94
N LEU A 133 -8.98 -15.38 -16.13
CA LEU A 133 -9.80 -14.23 -16.53
C LEU A 133 -11.24 -14.30 -16.02
N LEU A 134 -11.65 -15.38 -15.34
CA LEU A 134 -12.97 -15.45 -14.72
C LEU A 134 -13.12 -14.33 -13.67
N PRO A 135 -14.29 -13.66 -13.59
CA PRO A 135 -14.54 -12.58 -12.64
C PRO A 135 -14.84 -13.11 -11.22
N VAL A 136 -13.96 -13.98 -10.73
CA VAL A 136 -14.09 -14.72 -9.47
C VAL A 136 -12.74 -14.70 -8.76
N ARG A 137 -12.66 -14.17 -7.55
CA ARG A 137 -11.44 -14.27 -6.72
C ARG A 137 -11.20 -15.74 -6.33
N PRO A 138 -9.94 -16.21 -6.23
CA PRO A 138 -8.69 -15.45 -6.30
C PRO A 138 -8.12 -15.24 -7.71
N PHE A 139 -8.88 -15.55 -8.78
CA PHE A 139 -8.39 -15.37 -10.15
C PHE A 139 -8.19 -13.88 -10.51
N ASP A 140 -7.32 -13.63 -11.49
CA ASP A 140 -6.97 -12.29 -11.97
C ASP A 140 -8.19 -11.48 -12.45
N GLY A 141 -9.15 -12.12 -13.11
CA GLY A 141 -10.41 -11.51 -13.52
C GLY A 141 -11.24 -11.02 -12.33
N GLY A 142 -11.10 -11.65 -11.16
CA GLY A 142 -11.65 -11.16 -9.89
C GLY A 142 -11.00 -9.85 -9.43
N HIS A 143 -9.69 -9.67 -9.65
CA HIS A 143 -8.97 -8.43 -9.37
C HIS A 143 -9.30 -7.32 -10.39
N VAL A 144 -9.55 -7.69 -11.65
CA VAL A 144 -10.10 -6.78 -12.67
C VAL A 144 -11.49 -6.31 -12.25
N LEU A 145 -12.39 -7.24 -11.90
CA LEU A 145 -13.74 -6.93 -11.42
C LEU A 145 -13.69 -5.97 -10.22
N GLU A 146 -12.90 -6.28 -9.21
CA GLU A 146 -12.71 -5.41 -8.04
C GLU A 146 -12.24 -4.01 -8.43
N SER A 147 -11.34 -3.90 -9.39
CA SER A 147 -10.79 -2.61 -9.82
C SER A 147 -11.78 -1.74 -10.58
N VAL A 148 -12.74 -2.34 -11.28
CA VAL A 148 -13.79 -1.61 -12.03
C VAL A 148 -15.01 -1.27 -11.17
N LEU A 149 -15.27 -2.03 -10.10
CA LEU A 149 -16.41 -1.79 -9.21
C LEU A 149 -16.34 -0.40 -8.54
N PRO A 150 -17.51 0.23 -8.28
CA PRO A 150 -17.57 1.54 -7.65
C PRO A 150 -17.37 1.47 -6.13
N GLY A 151 -16.99 2.60 -5.53
CA GLY A 151 -16.80 2.77 -4.09
C GLY A 151 -15.35 2.74 -3.62
N ASP A 152 -15.18 2.79 -2.29
CA ASP A 152 -13.89 2.64 -1.64
C ASP A 152 -13.33 1.21 -1.77
N GLU A 153 -12.10 0.99 -1.32
CA GLU A 153 -11.44 -0.32 -1.39
C GLU A 153 -12.22 -1.42 -0.65
N GLY A 154 -12.75 -1.12 0.54
CA GLY A 154 -13.53 -2.09 1.32
C GLY A 154 -14.87 -2.47 0.68
N ARG A 155 -15.56 -1.52 0.04
CA ARG A 155 -16.79 -1.77 -0.71
C ARG A 155 -16.52 -2.57 -1.98
N ARG A 156 -15.46 -2.25 -2.72
CA ARG A 156 -15.07 -2.98 -3.93
C ARG A 156 -14.72 -4.44 -3.63
N ALA A 157 -13.89 -4.67 -2.61
CA ALA A 157 -13.53 -6.01 -2.18
C ALA A 157 -14.76 -6.84 -1.75
N ARG A 158 -15.71 -6.22 -1.03
CA ARG A 158 -16.98 -6.88 -0.66
C ARG A 158 -17.83 -7.20 -1.87
N LEU A 159 -18.02 -6.27 -2.80
CA LEU A 159 -18.82 -6.53 -3.99
C LEU A 159 -18.19 -7.62 -4.88
N ALA A 160 -16.87 -7.55 -5.10
CA ALA A 160 -16.14 -8.56 -5.85
C ALA A 160 -16.23 -9.95 -5.18
N GLY A 161 -16.10 -10.02 -3.86
CA GLY A 161 -16.28 -11.26 -3.10
C GLY A 161 -17.69 -11.83 -3.23
N ALA A 162 -18.72 -10.99 -3.16
CA ALA A 162 -20.11 -11.43 -3.30
C ALA A 162 -20.39 -12.00 -4.70
N VAL A 163 -19.93 -11.29 -5.74
CA VAL A 163 -20.02 -11.79 -7.14
C VAL A 163 -19.25 -13.10 -7.29
N SER A 164 -18.06 -13.21 -6.71
CA SER A 164 -17.24 -14.42 -6.73
C SER A 164 -17.97 -15.62 -6.13
N VAL A 165 -18.64 -15.45 -4.99
CA VAL A 165 -19.44 -16.49 -4.34
C VAL A 165 -20.58 -16.95 -5.25
N VAL A 166 -21.37 -16.00 -5.78
CA VAL A 166 -22.53 -16.32 -6.63
C VAL A 166 -22.10 -17.09 -7.87
N LEU A 167 -21.07 -16.61 -8.56
CA LEU A 167 -20.55 -17.26 -9.76
C LEU A 167 -19.94 -18.63 -9.46
N ALA A 168 -19.17 -18.76 -8.38
CA ALA A 168 -18.59 -20.03 -7.97
C ALA A 168 -19.69 -21.07 -7.66
N LEU A 169 -20.74 -20.70 -6.93
CA LEU A 169 -21.87 -21.59 -6.64
C LEU A 169 -22.67 -21.94 -7.91
N ALA A 170 -22.81 -21.03 -8.86
CA ALA A 170 -23.41 -21.33 -10.16
C ALA A 170 -22.61 -22.38 -10.93
N VAL A 171 -21.28 -22.28 -10.93
CA VAL A 171 -20.38 -23.29 -11.52
C VAL A 171 -20.50 -24.62 -10.78
N VAL A 172 -20.59 -24.62 -9.45
CA VAL A 172 -20.82 -25.84 -8.65
C VAL A 172 -22.11 -26.55 -9.10
N ALA A 173 -23.23 -25.83 -9.20
CA ALA A 173 -24.50 -26.41 -9.63
C ALA A 173 -24.41 -26.98 -11.05
N TRP A 174 -23.87 -26.19 -11.99
CA TRP A 174 -23.69 -26.61 -13.39
C TRP A 174 -22.79 -27.85 -13.53
N ALA A 175 -21.71 -27.92 -12.75
CA ALA A 175 -20.77 -29.03 -12.75
C ALA A 175 -21.37 -30.30 -12.12
N TRP A 176 -22.12 -30.13 -11.03
CA TRP A 176 -22.80 -31.23 -10.34
C TRP A 176 -23.83 -31.92 -11.23
N GLU A 177 -24.66 -31.16 -11.94
CA GLU A 177 -25.64 -31.69 -12.90
C GLU A 177 -25.01 -32.53 -14.03
N ARG A 178 -23.73 -32.29 -14.34
CA ARG A 178 -22.98 -32.97 -15.39
C ARG A 178 -22.07 -34.08 -14.87
N GLY A 179 -22.14 -34.40 -13.57
CA GLY A 179 -21.27 -35.39 -12.94
C GLY A 179 -19.79 -34.97 -12.84
N LEU A 180 -19.48 -33.68 -13.01
CA LEU A 180 -18.13 -33.12 -12.93
C LEU A 180 -17.75 -32.84 -11.46
N SER A 181 -17.70 -33.89 -10.63
CA SER A 181 -17.50 -33.80 -9.18
C SER A 181 -16.22 -33.07 -8.77
N TRP A 182 -15.12 -33.27 -9.50
CA TRP A 182 -13.87 -32.55 -9.27
C TRP A 182 -14.02 -31.03 -9.45
N THR A 183 -14.59 -30.60 -10.57
CA THR A 183 -14.84 -29.17 -10.86
C THR A 183 -15.78 -28.57 -9.82
N ALA A 184 -16.84 -29.29 -9.44
CA ALA A 184 -17.74 -28.88 -8.38
C ALA A 184 -16.99 -28.71 -7.03
N GLY A 185 -16.12 -29.66 -6.67
CA GLY A 185 -15.31 -29.58 -5.46
C GLY A 185 -14.37 -28.37 -5.44
N VAL A 186 -13.64 -28.11 -6.54
CA VAL A 186 -12.74 -26.95 -6.65
C VAL A 186 -13.51 -25.64 -6.49
N PHE A 187 -14.61 -25.47 -7.23
CA PHE A 187 -15.39 -24.23 -7.16
C PHE A 187 -16.16 -24.08 -5.84
N LEU A 188 -16.45 -25.18 -5.14
CA LEU A 188 -16.98 -25.13 -3.77
C LEU A 188 -15.93 -24.56 -2.80
N VAL A 189 -14.66 -24.97 -2.92
CA VAL A 189 -13.56 -24.38 -2.14
C VAL A 189 -13.41 -22.89 -2.47
N VAL A 190 -13.45 -22.52 -3.76
CA VAL A 190 -13.40 -21.11 -4.18
C VAL A 190 -14.56 -20.31 -3.57
N ALA A 191 -15.79 -20.85 -3.57
CA ALA A 191 -16.93 -20.21 -2.93
C ALA A 191 -16.71 -20.04 -1.41
N ALA A 192 -16.22 -21.08 -0.74
CA ALA A 192 -15.93 -21.05 0.70
C ALA A 192 -14.86 -20.01 1.07
N LEU A 193 -13.77 -19.92 0.30
CA LEU A 193 -12.71 -18.92 0.50
C LEU A 193 -13.25 -17.49 0.39
N ASN A 194 -14.22 -17.25 -0.49
CA ASN A 194 -14.85 -15.94 -0.64
C ASN A 194 -16.01 -15.69 0.35
N LEU A 195 -16.55 -16.73 0.98
CA LEU A 195 -17.56 -16.62 2.04
C LEU A 195 -16.96 -16.15 3.36
N GLY A 196 -15.70 -16.50 3.63
CA GLY A 196 -14.99 -16.20 4.88
C GLY A 196 -15.16 -14.76 5.38
N PRO A 197 -14.92 -13.72 4.55
CA PRO A 197 -15.12 -12.32 4.93
C PRO A 197 -16.58 -11.94 5.29
N PHE A 198 -17.57 -12.65 4.76
CA PHE A 198 -19.00 -12.41 5.04
C PHE A 198 -19.51 -13.19 6.25
N LEU A 199 -19.00 -14.40 6.46
CA LEU A 199 -19.27 -15.17 7.67
C LEU A 199 -18.54 -14.58 8.88
N ALA A 200 -17.40 -13.95 8.65
CA ALA A 200 -16.71 -13.12 9.63
C ALA A 200 -17.43 -11.79 9.93
N ARG A 201 -18.74 -11.66 9.67
CA ARG A 201 -19.59 -10.55 10.17
C ARG A 201 -19.60 -10.57 11.71
N GLY A 202 -18.59 -9.90 12.26
CA GLY A 202 -18.20 -9.83 13.67
C GLY A 202 -16.73 -9.43 13.81
N GLY A 203 -15.91 -9.70 12.79
CA GLY A 203 -14.56 -9.21 12.63
C GLY A 203 -14.48 -8.12 11.57
N GLN A 204 -14.87 -6.88 11.90
CA GLN A 204 -13.92 -5.82 11.53
C GLN A 204 -12.56 -6.32 11.98
N VAL A 205 -11.52 -6.30 11.14
CA VAL A 205 -10.14 -6.55 11.58
C VAL A 205 -10.02 -5.85 12.92
N ARG A 206 -9.93 -6.62 14.00
CA ARG A 206 -10.12 -6.11 15.37
C ARG A 206 -8.92 -5.19 15.54
N GLN A 207 -9.10 -3.91 15.24
CA GLN A 207 -8.01 -2.96 15.31
C GLN A 207 -7.56 -3.06 16.75
N SER A 208 -6.28 -3.38 16.96
CA SER A 208 -5.75 -3.38 18.31
C SER A 208 -6.06 -2.01 18.92
N PRO A 209 -6.27 -1.90 20.24
CA PRO A 209 -6.49 -0.61 20.89
C PRO A 209 -5.46 0.44 20.45
N GLU A 210 -4.22 0.03 20.16
CA GLU A 210 -3.14 0.85 19.62
C GLU A 210 -3.37 1.30 18.16
N GLN A 211 -3.76 0.39 17.25
CA GLN A 211 -4.11 0.77 15.87
C GLN A 211 -5.28 1.74 15.80
N ARG A 212 -6.29 1.53 16.67
CA ARG A 212 -7.44 2.44 16.79
C ARG A 212 -7.00 3.81 17.32
N THR A 213 -6.17 3.83 18.35
CA THR A 213 -5.57 5.05 18.91
C THR A 213 -4.84 5.82 17.79
N THR A 214 -3.87 5.20 17.12
CA THR A 214 -3.15 5.84 16.00
C THR A 214 -4.06 6.35 14.88
N ALA A 215 -5.16 5.65 14.57
CA ALA A 215 -6.13 6.10 13.59
C ALA A 215 -6.91 7.34 14.05
N VAL A 216 -7.31 7.43 15.32
CA VAL A 216 -7.95 8.63 15.88
C VAL A 216 -7.03 9.84 15.78
N LEU A 217 -5.74 9.70 16.12
CA LEU A 217 -4.76 10.77 15.98
C LEU A 217 -4.69 11.29 14.54
N ARG A 218 -4.64 10.38 13.57
CA ARG A 218 -4.61 10.71 12.15
C ARG A 218 -5.87 11.46 11.72
N ASP A 219 -7.04 11.02 12.17
CA ASP A 219 -8.32 11.63 11.85
C ASP A 219 -8.37 13.08 12.39
N VAL A 220 -7.88 13.33 13.61
CA VAL A 220 -7.77 14.69 14.20
C VAL A 220 -6.79 15.57 13.41
N VAL A 221 -5.57 15.08 13.14
CA VAL A 221 -4.53 15.78 12.36
C VAL A 221 -5.03 16.17 10.96
N SER A 222 -5.91 15.34 10.38
CA SER A 222 -6.49 15.54 9.05
C SER A 222 -7.77 16.40 9.07
N GLY A 223 -8.20 16.89 10.24
CA GLY A 223 -9.43 17.67 10.40
C GLY A 223 -10.73 16.85 10.31
N GLN A 224 -10.67 15.52 10.37
CA GLN A 224 -11.82 14.61 10.27
C GLN A 224 -12.42 14.28 11.65
N LEU A 225 -12.86 15.31 12.37
CA LEU A 225 -13.27 15.16 13.77
C LEU A 225 -14.49 14.23 13.98
N ALA A 226 -15.43 14.20 13.03
CA ALA A 226 -16.57 13.27 13.07
C ALA A 226 -16.12 11.79 13.01
N ALA A 227 -15.17 11.48 12.12
CA ALA A 227 -14.60 10.14 12.00
C ALA A 227 -13.79 9.76 13.26
N ALA A 228 -13.03 10.72 13.81
CA ALA A 228 -12.29 10.54 15.05
C ALA A 228 -13.20 10.17 16.23
N ARG A 229 -14.35 10.86 16.37
CA ARG A 229 -15.38 10.59 17.39
C ARG A 229 -16.01 9.21 17.22
N GLU A 230 -16.47 8.88 16.02
CA GLU A 230 -17.08 7.57 15.73
C GLU A 230 -16.11 6.43 16.04
N ARG A 231 -14.84 6.60 15.65
CA ARG A 231 -13.78 5.63 15.92
C ARG A 231 -13.50 5.47 17.41
N ALA A 232 -13.49 6.57 18.17
CA ALA A 232 -13.32 6.51 19.62
C ALA A 232 -14.52 5.87 20.34
N ALA A 233 -15.74 6.03 19.82
CA ALA A 233 -16.96 5.46 20.40
C ALA A 233 -17.09 3.94 20.17
N THR A 234 -16.53 3.42 19.08
CA THR A 234 -16.72 2.03 18.62
C THR A 234 -15.80 1.00 19.27
N GLY A 235 -14.95 1.39 20.23
CA GLY A 235 -14.22 0.44 21.06
C GLY A 235 -13.14 1.05 21.95
N ARG A 236 -12.35 0.19 22.62
CA ARG A 236 -11.28 0.65 23.53
C ARG A 236 -10.19 1.39 22.77
N CYS A 237 -9.81 2.55 23.30
CA CYS A 237 -8.67 3.38 22.90
C CYS A 237 -7.78 3.63 24.13
N ASP A 238 -6.57 4.13 23.91
CA ASP A 238 -5.76 4.66 25.00
C ASP A 238 -6.43 5.90 25.63
N ALA A 239 -6.17 6.14 26.91
CA ALA A 239 -6.72 7.24 27.69
C ALA A 239 -6.36 8.63 27.13
N VAL A 240 -5.31 8.75 26.32
CA VAL A 240 -4.94 10.01 25.64
C VAL A 240 -5.95 10.49 24.60
N VAL A 241 -6.84 9.61 24.13
CA VAL A 241 -7.82 9.96 23.09
C VAL A 241 -8.86 10.96 23.58
N ALA A 242 -9.43 10.73 24.76
CA ALA A 242 -10.50 11.58 25.29
C ALA A 242 -10.09 13.06 25.47
N PRO A 243 -8.96 13.40 26.13
CA PRO A 243 -8.56 14.80 26.27
C PRO A 243 -8.16 15.45 24.93
N LEU A 244 -7.57 14.69 23.98
CA LEU A 244 -7.30 15.24 22.65
C LEU A 244 -8.58 15.58 21.89
N LEU A 245 -9.57 14.70 21.90
CA LEU A 245 -10.87 14.98 21.29
C LEU A 245 -11.52 16.20 21.93
N ALA A 246 -11.51 16.30 23.27
CA ALA A 246 -12.04 17.49 23.95
C ALA A 246 -11.37 18.79 23.46
N LEU A 247 -10.04 18.82 23.32
CA LEU A 247 -9.33 19.98 22.74
C LEU A 247 -9.75 20.26 21.30
N ALA A 248 -9.79 19.23 20.45
CA ALA A 248 -10.17 19.37 19.04
C ALA A 248 -11.62 19.83 18.85
N GLU A 249 -12.47 19.57 19.84
CA GLU A 249 -13.88 19.98 19.89
C GLU A 249 -14.09 21.38 20.49
N GLY A 250 -13.02 22.04 20.94
CA GLY A 250 -13.07 23.41 21.47
C GLY A 250 -13.31 23.52 22.97
N ALA A 251 -13.04 22.46 23.74
CA ALA A 251 -13.03 22.55 25.21
C ALA A 251 -11.96 23.55 25.70
N ALA A 252 -12.17 24.11 26.91
CA ALA A 252 -11.18 24.95 27.56
C ALA A 252 -9.85 24.18 27.72
N PRO A 253 -8.70 24.76 27.32
CA PRO A 253 -7.50 23.98 27.09
C PRO A 253 -6.80 23.46 28.35
N ASP A 254 -6.98 24.10 29.50
CA ASP A 254 -6.11 23.88 30.66
C ASP A 254 -6.30 22.47 31.27
N GLU A 255 -7.55 22.01 31.46
CA GLU A 255 -7.81 20.67 32.02
C GLU A 255 -7.43 19.53 31.06
N PRO A 256 -7.87 19.50 29.78
CA PRO A 256 -7.51 18.40 28.88
C PRO A 256 -6.02 18.34 28.59
N LEU A 257 -5.33 19.49 28.51
CA LEU A 257 -3.89 19.53 28.28
C LEU A 257 -3.12 18.99 29.49
N ALA A 258 -3.46 19.42 30.71
CA ALA A 258 -2.85 18.89 31.93
C ALA A 258 -3.06 17.37 32.04
N ARG A 259 -4.23 16.87 31.61
CA ARG A 259 -4.51 15.42 31.56
C ARG A 259 -3.64 14.69 30.53
N LEU A 260 -3.41 15.26 29.34
CA LEU A 260 -2.48 14.70 28.36
C LEU A 260 -1.06 14.62 28.92
N GLU A 261 -0.61 15.70 29.58
CA GLU A 261 0.72 15.75 30.20
C GLU A 261 0.91 14.66 31.25
N ALA A 262 -0.03 14.53 32.19
CA ALA A 262 0.01 13.48 33.21
C ALA A 262 0.03 12.07 32.60
N LEU A 263 -0.70 11.84 31.51
CA LEU A 263 -0.71 10.55 30.81
C LEU A 263 0.61 10.25 30.10
N VAL A 264 1.26 11.26 29.52
CA VAL A 264 2.58 11.12 28.89
C VAL A 264 3.66 10.91 29.95
N GLU A 265 3.60 11.62 31.06
CA GLU A 265 4.54 11.46 32.18
C GLU A 265 4.45 10.07 32.81
N ALA A 266 3.23 9.56 33.00
CA ALA A 266 3.00 8.22 33.56
C ALA A 266 3.56 7.09 32.67
N ARG A 267 3.53 7.26 31.34
CA ARG A 267 4.15 6.33 30.38
C ARG A 267 4.70 7.10 29.18
N PRO A 268 6.01 7.42 29.18
CA PRO A 268 6.61 8.18 28.09
C PRO A 268 6.83 7.25 26.89
N ASP A 269 5.97 7.38 25.89
CA ASP A 269 6.14 6.74 24.58
C ASP A 269 5.92 7.73 23.43
N PRO A 270 6.48 7.48 22.23
CA PRO A 270 6.38 8.39 21.10
C PRO A 270 4.94 8.67 20.63
N LEU A 271 4.01 7.72 20.79
CA LEU A 271 2.62 7.90 20.40
C LEU A 271 1.89 8.82 21.37
N ARG A 272 2.04 8.65 22.69
CA ARG A 272 1.45 9.56 23.68
C ARG A 272 2.02 10.98 23.57
N ARG A 273 3.33 11.12 23.32
CA ARG A 273 3.95 12.42 23.03
C ARG A 273 3.39 13.06 21.76
N ALA A 274 3.06 12.26 20.74
CA ALA A 274 2.39 12.75 19.55
C ALA A 274 1.00 13.34 19.86
N TYR A 275 0.22 12.71 20.73
CA TYR A 275 -1.06 13.26 21.21
C TYR A 275 -0.88 14.58 21.95
N LEU A 276 0.13 14.67 22.83
CA LEU A 276 0.44 15.90 23.54
C LEU A 276 0.85 17.03 22.58
N LEU A 277 1.68 16.74 21.57
CA LEU A 277 2.04 17.72 20.53
C LEU A 277 0.80 18.27 19.81
N VAL A 278 -0.07 17.38 19.31
CA VAL A 278 -1.30 17.78 18.62
C VAL A 278 -2.18 18.59 19.56
N GLY A 279 -2.31 18.16 20.82
CA GLY A 279 -3.03 18.89 21.86
C GLY A 279 -2.48 20.30 22.08
N CYS A 280 -1.17 20.48 22.21
CA CYS A 280 -0.52 21.80 22.34
C CYS A 280 -0.78 22.69 21.12
N VAL A 281 -0.71 22.14 19.91
CA VAL A 281 -0.97 22.90 18.66
C VAL A 281 -2.43 23.36 18.61
N VAL A 282 -3.37 22.45 18.87
CA VAL A 282 -4.82 22.76 18.91
C VAL A 282 -5.14 23.79 20.00
N ALA A 283 -4.55 23.63 21.20
CA ALA A 283 -4.70 24.54 22.33
C ALA A 283 -3.91 25.86 22.19
N ARG A 284 -3.18 26.06 21.08
CA ARG A 284 -2.29 27.21 20.84
C ARG A 284 -1.23 27.45 21.93
N ARG A 285 -0.72 26.37 22.54
CA ARG A 285 0.39 26.37 23.51
C ARG A 285 1.71 26.04 22.80
N PHE A 286 2.17 26.94 21.93
CA PHE A 286 3.28 26.63 21.01
C PHE A 286 4.65 26.50 21.67
N ALA A 287 4.92 27.27 22.74
CA ALA A 287 6.14 27.10 23.53
C ALA A 287 6.23 25.66 24.09
N ARG A 288 5.12 25.16 24.62
CA ARG A 288 5.01 23.78 25.09
C ARG A 288 5.12 22.77 23.96
N ALA A 289 4.54 23.05 22.79
CA ALA A 289 4.71 22.21 21.60
C ALA A 289 6.20 22.07 21.20
N ALA A 290 6.99 23.15 21.31
CA ALA A 290 8.43 23.15 21.04
C ALA A 290 9.20 22.27 22.04
N GLU A 291 8.85 22.32 23.33
CA GLU A 291 9.42 21.43 24.35
C GLU A 291 9.10 19.96 24.06
N VAL A 292 7.86 19.67 23.66
CA VAL A 292 7.40 18.31 23.36
C VAL A 292 8.17 17.72 22.18
N VAL A 293 8.41 18.47 21.11
CA VAL A 293 9.21 17.98 19.97
C VAL A 293 10.69 17.85 20.32
N ALA A 294 11.23 18.74 21.15
CA ALA A 294 12.63 18.70 21.59
C ALA A 294 12.94 17.47 22.48
N ALA A 295 11.95 16.95 23.21
CA ALA A 295 12.11 15.83 24.14
C ALA A 295 12.46 14.48 23.47
N GLY A 296 12.56 14.40 22.14
CA GLY A 296 12.97 13.20 21.40
C GLY A 296 12.12 12.90 20.16
N PRO A 297 12.32 11.74 19.51
CA PRO A 297 11.69 11.44 18.23
C PRO A 297 10.17 11.28 18.36
N LEU A 298 9.48 11.60 17.27
CA LEU A 298 8.02 11.51 17.08
C LEU A 298 7.71 10.79 15.77
N PRO A 299 6.45 10.33 15.56
CA PRO A 299 6.03 9.74 14.29
C PRO A 299 6.36 10.64 13.09
N ALA A 300 6.88 10.05 12.02
CA ALA A 300 7.32 10.77 10.84
C ALA A 300 6.20 11.66 10.25
N GLY A 301 6.57 12.86 9.81
CA GLY A 301 5.65 13.85 9.24
C GLY A 301 4.80 14.62 10.25
N LEU A 302 4.66 14.16 11.51
CA LEU A 302 3.89 14.88 12.52
C LEU A 302 4.51 16.23 12.92
N PRO A 303 5.84 16.34 13.13
CA PRO A 303 6.46 17.65 13.38
C PRO A 303 6.26 18.62 12.19
N THR A 304 6.36 18.11 10.96
CA THR A 304 6.13 18.89 9.74
C THR A 304 4.68 19.40 9.66
N TRP A 305 3.71 18.56 10.02
CA TRP A 305 2.31 18.97 10.18
C TRP A 305 2.16 20.07 11.24
N ALA A 306 2.78 19.91 12.41
CA ALA A 306 2.68 20.89 13.50
C ALA A 306 3.18 22.27 13.05
N VAL A 307 4.36 22.34 12.42
CA VAL A 307 4.89 23.60 11.86
C VAL A 307 3.92 24.20 10.84
N GLY A 308 3.40 23.39 9.92
CA GLY A 308 2.43 23.83 8.91
C GLY A 308 1.14 24.38 9.53
N ALA A 309 0.59 23.69 10.54
CA ALA A 309 -0.64 24.06 11.22
C ALA A 309 -0.48 25.36 12.03
N VAL A 310 0.62 25.52 12.78
CA VAL A 310 0.91 26.73 13.56
C VAL A 310 1.11 27.93 12.64
N ARG A 311 1.83 27.75 11.52
CA ARG A 311 2.04 28.80 10.51
C ARG A 311 0.71 29.23 9.87
N ALA A 312 -0.10 28.26 9.43
CA ALA A 312 -1.41 28.52 8.85
C ALA A 312 -2.38 29.19 9.85
N GLY A 313 -2.20 28.94 11.16
CA GLY A 313 -2.92 29.62 12.24
C GLY A 313 -2.45 31.05 12.54
N GLY A 314 -1.66 31.66 11.67
CA GLY A 314 -1.20 33.06 11.78
C GLY A 314 -0.09 33.28 12.81
N ARG A 315 0.69 32.24 13.14
CA ARG A 315 1.75 32.29 14.16
C ARG A 315 3.10 31.79 13.59
N PRO A 316 3.63 32.43 12.54
CA PRO A 316 4.80 31.94 11.81
C PRO A 316 6.08 31.88 12.67
N ALA A 317 6.29 32.85 13.58
CA ALA A 317 7.44 32.85 14.48
C ALA A 317 7.41 31.63 15.45
N ASP A 318 6.26 31.35 16.04
CA ASP A 318 6.08 30.16 16.88
C ASP A 318 6.25 28.85 16.09
N ALA A 319 5.72 28.81 14.86
CA ALA A 319 5.89 27.66 13.97
C ALA A 319 7.36 27.40 13.67
N ALA A 320 8.15 28.46 13.46
CA ALA A 320 9.57 28.36 13.18
C ALA A 320 10.36 27.85 14.40
N LEU A 321 10.01 28.30 15.61
CA LEU A 321 10.60 27.79 16.86
C LEU A 321 10.27 26.32 17.10
N VAL A 322 9.02 25.89 16.86
CA VAL A 322 8.63 24.47 16.92
C VAL A 322 9.43 23.65 15.90
N GLY A 323 9.56 24.15 14.66
CA GLY A 323 10.33 23.49 13.62
C GLY A 323 11.81 23.36 13.96
N GLN A 324 12.42 24.41 14.49
CA GLN A 324 13.82 24.41 14.92
C GLN A 324 14.07 23.41 16.05
N ALA A 325 13.20 23.38 17.06
CA ALA A 325 13.27 22.42 18.15
C ALA A 325 13.12 20.96 17.64
N ALA A 326 12.21 20.74 16.69
CA ALA A 326 12.01 19.42 16.09
C ALA A 326 13.22 18.95 15.25
N LEU A 327 13.85 19.85 14.50
CA LEU A 327 15.05 19.54 13.70
C LEU A 327 16.25 19.14 14.55
N ALA A 328 16.38 19.74 15.73
CA ALA A 328 17.43 19.38 16.69
C ALA A 328 17.23 17.94 17.21
N ALA A 329 15.98 17.50 17.40
CA ALA A 329 15.66 16.16 17.86
C ALA A 329 15.68 15.10 16.73
N SER A 330 15.24 15.46 15.53
CA SER A 330 15.11 14.54 14.39
C SER A 330 15.24 15.29 13.06
N PRO A 331 16.45 15.29 12.45
CA PRO A 331 16.69 15.89 11.14
C PRO A 331 15.80 15.25 10.05
N ASP A 332 15.06 16.07 9.32
CA ASP A 332 14.23 15.64 8.20
C ASP A 332 14.16 16.75 7.12
N PRO A 333 14.34 16.41 5.82
CA PRO A 333 14.37 17.41 4.75
C PRO A 333 13.04 18.16 4.59
N ALA A 334 11.89 17.50 4.78
CA ALA A 334 10.59 18.15 4.63
C ALA A 334 10.28 19.07 5.83
N LEU A 335 10.66 18.66 7.04
CA LEU A 335 10.60 19.49 8.24
C LEU A 335 11.49 20.72 8.12
N ALA A 336 12.71 20.57 7.60
CA ALA A 336 13.64 21.68 7.40
C ALA A 336 13.08 22.70 6.42
N HIS A 337 12.50 22.24 5.31
CA HIS A 337 11.79 23.10 4.36
C HIS A 337 10.57 23.79 4.98
N ALA A 338 9.74 23.06 5.75
CA ALA A 338 8.60 23.67 6.44
C ALA A 338 9.03 24.73 7.47
N THR A 339 10.14 24.51 8.15
CA THR A 339 10.75 25.46 9.09
C THR A 339 11.28 26.69 8.36
N ALA A 340 11.90 26.53 7.20
CA ALA A 340 12.34 27.64 6.35
C ALA A 340 11.17 28.53 5.94
N ARG A 341 10.06 27.94 5.49
CA ARG A 341 8.83 28.69 5.18
C ARG A 341 8.26 29.41 6.40
N ALA A 342 8.33 28.81 7.58
CA ALA A 342 7.86 29.44 8.81
C ALA A 342 8.72 30.67 9.19
N TRP A 343 10.06 30.59 9.07
CA TRP A 343 10.94 31.74 9.27
C TRP A 343 10.71 32.83 8.23
N GLY A 344 10.53 32.46 6.96
CA GLY A 344 10.27 33.41 5.89
C GLY A 344 8.95 34.17 6.11
N ALA A 345 7.88 33.45 6.46
CA ALA A 345 6.60 34.06 6.85
C ALA A 345 6.67 34.88 8.15
N ALA A 346 7.70 34.69 8.99
CA ALA A 346 7.94 35.47 10.19
C ALA A 346 8.76 36.75 9.94
N GLY A 347 9.20 37.01 8.70
CA GLY A 347 10.05 38.15 8.37
C GLY A 347 11.52 37.96 8.78
N GLU A 348 12.00 36.72 8.86
CA GLU A 348 13.37 36.36 9.26
C GLU A 348 14.11 35.71 8.07
N PRO A 349 14.43 36.47 7.00
CA PRO A 349 14.88 35.90 5.73
C PRO A 349 16.22 35.14 5.84
N GLN A 350 17.13 35.59 6.71
CA GLN A 350 18.41 34.90 6.91
C GLN A 350 18.23 33.53 7.58
N ARG A 351 17.39 33.44 8.61
CA ARG A 351 17.10 32.15 9.28
C ARG A 351 16.34 31.20 8.34
N ALA A 352 15.46 31.75 7.52
CA ALA A 352 14.76 31.00 6.49
C ALA A 352 15.74 30.43 5.45
N TYR A 353 16.72 31.23 5.00
CA TYR A 353 17.80 30.77 4.13
C TYR A 353 18.59 29.63 4.76
N ASP A 354 19.03 29.78 6.01
CA ASP A 354 19.84 28.78 6.70
C ASP A 354 19.08 27.44 6.85
N ALA A 355 17.79 27.50 7.20
CA ALA A 355 16.93 26.32 7.27
C ALA A 355 16.70 25.66 5.89
N LEU A 356 16.60 26.46 4.82
CA LEU A 356 16.47 25.94 3.46
C LEU A 356 17.77 25.30 2.95
N ALA A 357 18.92 25.91 3.27
CA ALA A 357 20.24 25.34 3.00
C ALA A 357 20.42 24.02 3.76
N TYR A 358 19.97 23.95 5.01
CA TYR A 358 19.97 22.72 5.79
C TYR A 358 19.05 21.65 5.17
N ALA A 359 17.85 22.03 4.72
CA ALA A 359 16.95 21.12 4.00
C ALA A 359 17.62 20.52 2.74
N ARG A 360 18.40 21.34 2.02
CA ARG A 360 19.19 20.88 0.87
C ARG A 360 20.28 19.90 1.25
N ALA A 361 21.02 20.17 2.32
CA ALA A 361 22.03 19.25 2.82
C ALA A 361 21.44 17.88 3.22
N LEU A 362 20.18 17.87 3.69
CA LEU A 362 19.42 16.64 4.00
C LEU A 362 18.78 15.96 2.77
N GLY A 363 18.97 16.49 1.56
CA GLY A 363 18.49 15.87 0.31
C GLY A 363 17.12 16.36 -0.18
N TRP A 364 16.60 17.48 0.33
CA TRP A 364 15.41 18.11 -0.24
C TRP A 364 15.67 18.62 -1.66
N ALA A 365 14.79 18.31 -2.62
CA ALA A 365 15.08 18.49 -4.05
C ALA A 365 14.20 19.52 -4.79
N ASP A 366 13.07 19.96 -4.22
CA ASP A 366 12.06 20.75 -4.95
C ASP A 366 12.36 22.26 -5.02
N LEU A 367 13.49 22.60 -5.63
CA LEU A 367 13.91 24.00 -5.83
C LEU A 367 12.90 24.86 -6.60
N ALA A 368 12.20 24.25 -7.57
CA ALA A 368 11.22 24.95 -8.37
C ALA A 368 10.05 25.43 -7.50
N GLY A 369 9.60 24.60 -6.56
CA GLY A 369 8.62 24.98 -5.55
C GLY A 369 9.08 26.14 -4.66
N ALA A 370 10.31 26.08 -4.13
CA ALA A 370 10.86 27.17 -3.30
C ALA A 370 11.01 28.50 -4.07
N ALA A 371 11.30 28.45 -5.37
CA ALA A 371 11.45 29.65 -6.20
C ALA A 371 10.15 30.45 -6.36
N VAL A 372 8.99 29.79 -6.23
CA VAL A 372 7.67 30.42 -6.36
C VAL A 372 6.92 30.56 -5.04
N ASP A 373 7.47 30.06 -3.93
CA ASP A 373 6.80 30.10 -2.62
C ASP A 373 6.71 31.54 -2.09
N PRO A 374 5.50 32.06 -1.80
CA PRO A 374 5.34 33.42 -1.29
C PRO A 374 6.01 33.62 0.07
N ASP A 375 6.07 32.60 0.93
CA ASP A 375 6.70 32.69 2.25
C ASP A 375 8.22 32.87 2.15
N LEU A 376 8.82 32.54 1.01
CA LEU A 376 10.25 32.65 0.76
C LEU A 376 10.62 33.87 -0.11
N ALA A 377 9.68 34.80 -0.35
CA ALA A 377 9.91 35.94 -1.24
C ALA A 377 11.11 36.81 -0.84
N GLU A 378 11.24 37.15 0.44
CA GLU A 378 12.37 37.94 0.95
C GLU A 378 13.67 37.15 0.93
N VAL A 379 13.60 35.83 1.10
CA VAL A 379 14.76 34.92 1.04
C VAL A 379 15.40 34.92 -0.35
N ARG A 380 14.58 35.04 -1.40
CA ARG A 380 15.05 35.12 -2.80
C ARG A 380 15.81 36.40 -3.11
N ALA A 381 15.60 37.46 -2.34
CA ALA A 381 16.32 38.71 -2.50
C ALA A 381 17.73 38.67 -1.87
N LEU A 382 18.04 37.64 -1.08
CA LEU A 382 19.36 37.50 -0.47
C LEU A 382 20.44 37.21 -1.52
N PRO A 383 21.64 37.83 -1.42
CA PRO A 383 22.76 37.54 -2.32
C PRO A 383 23.15 36.05 -2.35
N ALA A 384 22.96 35.36 -1.23
CA ALA A 384 23.28 33.95 -1.06
C ALA A 384 22.27 33.00 -1.74
N TRP A 385 21.11 33.49 -2.22
CA TRP A 385 20.08 32.68 -2.86
C TRP A 385 20.62 31.85 -4.03
N GLY A 386 21.42 32.47 -4.91
CA GLY A 386 22.03 31.79 -6.05
C GLY A 386 22.92 30.61 -5.66
N ALA A 387 23.57 30.66 -4.48
CA ALA A 387 24.45 29.59 -4.00
C ALA A 387 23.69 28.30 -3.69
N LEU A 388 22.39 28.36 -3.37
CA LEU A 388 21.56 27.16 -3.15
C LEU A 388 21.45 26.31 -4.42
N PHE A 389 21.51 26.92 -5.61
CA PHE A 389 21.41 26.22 -6.90
C PHE A 389 22.74 25.65 -7.38
N ALA A 390 23.87 26.17 -6.86
CA ALA A 390 25.21 25.71 -7.20
C ALA A 390 25.65 24.45 -6.43
N GLN A 391 25.04 24.17 -5.27
CA GLN A 391 25.34 22.98 -4.48
C GLN A 391 24.72 21.72 -5.13
N GLN A 392 25.56 20.87 -5.75
CA GLN A 392 25.15 19.53 -6.14
C GLN A 392 24.87 18.69 -4.88
N PRO A 393 23.77 17.91 -4.83
CA PRO A 393 23.54 17.00 -3.72
C PRO A 393 24.72 16.02 -3.61
N PRO A 394 25.12 15.60 -2.39
CA PRO A 394 26.18 14.62 -2.24
C PRO A 394 25.82 13.36 -3.03
N ARG A 395 26.70 12.98 -3.96
CA ARG A 395 26.60 11.68 -4.63
C ARG A 395 26.74 10.60 -3.56
N ASN A 396 25.66 9.87 -3.28
CA ASN A 396 25.71 8.63 -2.49
C ASN A 396 26.86 7.76 -3.05
N ARG A 397 27.90 7.56 -2.25
CA ARG A 397 28.94 6.58 -2.52
C ARG A 397 28.47 5.25 -1.91
N GLY A 398 28.29 4.25 -2.78
CA GLY A 398 28.33 2.81 -2.45
C GLY A 398 27.08 2.26 -1.79
#